data_AF-A0A530AHT4-F1
#
_entry.id   AF-A0A530AHT4-F1
#
_cell.length_a   1.000
_cell.length_b   1.000
_cell.length_c   1.000
_cell.angle_alpha   90.00
_cell.angle_beta   90.00
_cell.angle_gamma   90.00
#
_symmetry.space_group_name_H-M   'P 1'
#
loop_
_entity.id
_entity.type
_entity.pdbx_description
1 polymer ?
#
loop_
_entity_poly.entity_id
_entity_poly.type
_entity_poly.pdbx_seq_one_letter_code
_entity_poly.pdbx_strand_id
1 'polypeptide(L)' 'MNVDEVKALANAIREEVAKAITGQHDTVDLMLTALFAGGHILLEG' A
#
# COMPACT_ATOMS: atom_id res chain seq x y z
N MET A 1 -13.39 5.11 -9.76
CA MET A 1 -12.62 3.87 -9.51
C MET A 1 -13.55 2.91 -8.80
N ASN A 2 -13.76 1.72 -9.34
CA ASN A 2 -14.49 0.64 -8.66
C ASN A 2 -13.56 -0.02 -7.61
N VAL A 3 -14.13 -0.63 -6.58
CA VAL A 3 -13.39 -1.35 -5.52
C VAL A 3 -12.49 -2.43 -6.12
N ASP A 4 -12.92 -3.10 -7.18
CA ASP A 4 -12.12 -4.12 -7.86
C ASP A 4 -10.86 -3.53 -8.52
N GLU A 5 -10.95 -2.31 -9.07
CA GLU A 5 -9.81 -1.61 -9.67
C GLU A 5 -8.80 -1.17 -8.60
N VAL A 6 -9.29 -0.70 -7.44
CA VAL A 6 -8.44 -0.38 -6.29
C VAL A 6 -7.66 -1.61 -5.84
N LYS A 7 -8.33 -2.76 -5.74
CA LYS A 7 -7.71 -4.02 -5.33
C LYS A 7 -6.61 -4.46 -6.30
N ALA A 8 -6.88 -4.40 -7.60
CA ALA A 8 -5.88 -4.74 -8.62
C ALA A 8 -4.67 -3.81 -8.55
N LEU A 9 -4.90 -2.49 -8.42
CA LEU A 9 -3.83 -1.51 -8.30
C LEU A 9 -3.01 -1.69 -7.02
N ALA A 10 -3.66 -1.92 -5.88
CA ALA A 10 -2.99 -2.17 -4.61
C ALA A 10 -2.09 -3.42 -4.68
N ASN A 11 -2.55 -4.49 -5.32
CA ASN A 11 -1.76 -5.70 -5.52
C ASN A 11 -0.54 -5.44 -6.40
N ALA A 12 -0.70 -4.74 -7.53
CA ALA A 12 0.40 -4.38 -8.40
C ALA A 12 1.48 -3.56 -7.66
N ILE A 13 1.07 -2.60 -6.83
CA ILE A 13 2.02 -1.80 -6.04
C ILE A 13 2.75 -2.67 -5.01
N ARG A 14 2.04 -3.57 -4.30
CA ARG A 14 2.67 -4.49 -3.34
C ARG A 14 3.71 -5.38 -3.98
N GLU A 15 3.41 -5.95 -5.15
CA GLU A 15 4.32 -6.82 -5.89
C GLU A 15 5.59 -6.07 -6.29
N GLU A 16 5.48 -4.83 -6.78
CA GLU A 16 6.66 -4.01 -7.11
C GLU A 16 7.47 -3.65 -5.86
N VAL A 17 6.81 -3.28 -4.76
CA VAL A 17 7.49 -2.94 -3.50
C VAL A 17 8.22 -4.15 -2.91
N ALA A 18 7.62 -5.34 -2.99
CA ALA A 18 8.20 -6.58 -2.46
C ALA A 18 9.52 -6.98 -3.14
N LYS A 19 9.82 -6.47 -4.34
CA LYS A 19 11.10 -6.69 -5.02
C LYS A 19 12.28 -6.04 -4.29
N ALA A 20 12.04 -4.96 -3.55
CA ALA A 20 13.08 -4.18 -2.87
C ALA A 20 12.94 -4.17 -1.34
N ILE A 21 11.72 -4.34 -0.82
CA ILE A 21 11.41 -4.25 0.61
C ILE A 21 10.92 -5.60 1.12
N THR A 22 11.58 -6.14 2.15
CA THR A 22 11.21 -7.39 2.81
C THR A 22 10.76 -7.13 4.24
N GLY A 23 9.78 -7.89 4.73
CA GLY A 23 9.30 -7.82 6.12
C GLY A 23 8.31 -6.69 6.44
N GLN A 24 8.15 -5.68 5.59
CA GLN A 24 7.34 -4.48 5.87
C GLN A 24 5.89 -4.54 5.32
N HIS A 25 5.24 -5.71 5.35
CA HIS A 25 3.90 -5.89 4.76
C HIS A 25 2.87 -4.94 5.37
N ASP A 26 2.78 -4.90 6.69
CA ASP A 26 1.80 -4.08 7.42
C ASP A 26 2.01 -2.57 7.19
N THR A 27 3.26 -2.13 7.10
CA THR A 27 3.58 -0.73 6.81
C THR A 27 3.11 -0.34 5.41
N VAL A 28 3.37 -1.20 4.42
CA VAL A 28 2.92 -0.99 3.03
C VAL A 28 1.39 -1.00 2.95
N ASP A 29 0.73 -1.89 3.70
CA ASP A 29 -0.73 -1.93 3.85
C ASP A 29 -1.31 -0.59 4.32
N LEU A 30 -0.76 -0.05 5.41
CA LEU A 30 -1.23 1.20 5.99
C LEU A 30 -0.93 2.40 5.09
N MET A 31 0.23 2.42 4.41
CA MET A 31 0.56 3.46 3.44
C MET A 31 -0.42 3.49 2.26
N LEU A 32 -0.73 2.32 1.67
CA LEU A 32 -1.69 2.22 0.57
C LEU A 32 -3.10 2.60 1.03
N THR A 33 -3.49 2.22 2.24
CA THR A 33 -4.77 2.59 2.84
C THR A 33 -4.88 4.12 2.98
N ALA A 34 -3.86 4.77 3.53
CA ALA A 34 -3.82 6.23 3.65
C ALA A 34 -3.88 6.90 2.27
N LEU A 35 -3.09 6.41 1.30
CA LEU A 35 -3.07 6.95 -0.06
C LEU A 35 -4.45 6.91 -0.73
N PHE A 36 -5.13 5.75 -0.72
CA PHE A 36 -6.43 5.60 -1.37
C PHE A 36 -7.57 6.30 -0.63
N ALA A 37 -7.44 6.47 0.70
CA ALA A 37 -8.38 7.25 1.50
C ALA A 37 -8.14 8.77 1.43
N GLY A 38 -7.06 9.23 0.78
CA GLY A 38 -6.64 10.64 0.81
C GLY A 38 -6.20 11.11 2.20
N GLY A 39 -5.79 10.17 3.06
CA GLY A 39 -5.30 10.41 4.40
C GLY A 39 -3.78 10.59 4.46
N HIS A 40 -3.28 10.70 5.69
CA HIS A 40 -1.86 10.83 5.99
C HIS A 40 -1.47 9.81 7.06
N ILE A 41 -0.23 9.32 7.00
CA ILE A 41 0.35 8.42 7.99
C ILE A 41 1.72 8.95 8.41
N LEU A 42 2.03 8.80 9.71
CA LEU A 42 3.36 9.01 10.26
C LEU A 42 4.03 7.64 10.44
N LEU A 43 5.27 7.52 9.98
CA LEU A 43 6.10 6.34 10.23
C LEU A 43 7.12 6.68 11.32
N GLU A 44 7.13 5.88 12.38
CA GLU A 44 8.11 5.92 13.46
C GLU A 44 8.85 4.57 13.48
N GLY A 45 10.17 4.62 13.62
CA GLY A 45 11.06 3.46 13.54
C GLY A 45 11.66 3.09 14.89
#